data_AF-A0A925MWH9-F1
#
_entry.id   AF-A0A925MWH9-F1
#
_cell.length_a   1.000
_cell.length_b   1.000
_cell.length_c   1.000
_cell.angle_alpha   90.00
_cell.angle_beta   90.00
_cell.angle_gamma   90.00
#
_symmetry.space_group_name_H-M   'P 1'
#
loop_
_entity.id
_entity.type
_entity.pdbx_description
1 polymer ?
#
loop_
_entity_poly.entity_id
_entity_poly.type
_entity_poly.pdbx_seq_one_letter_code
_entity_poly.pdbx_strand_id
1 'polypeptide(L)'
;MLSLERAMTVDGISVFRDHADPNQFWCLPGPVTLARREGDNQPAISFLKYKPAVADGGVKGGGFAMIETTCQLSPQREARIKAALASQPGVTDAVLATAPFETGTVQCIALNLQGSAGTSASAAPAGAFNAVEEILGATTPSLDAQNRAAFSLTLSQEGATILAQAFSDGLAPIGVVYSLTYSAMRPAINVEIKADYERIFQQFSASLEGQYMFFRAGLEAAFEQLKQTGAIEIKVFDFTGEADEKEKEKWALDFFRDQLLTDWFGPTLTPGKITGQEAVADPLSEVVGLGRSMMEGTPAPGPTAARPA
;
A
#
# COMPACT_ATOMS: atom_id res chain seq x y z
N MET A 1 -13.09 -18.48 2.23
CA MET A 1 -12.30 -17.26 2.41
C MET A 1 -12.32 -16.44 1.13
N LEU A 2 -12.41 -15.12 1.26
CA LEU A 2 -12.40 -14.19 0.13
C LEU A 2 -11.14 -14.36 -0.72
N SER A 3 -11.26 -14.51 -2.03
CA SER A 3 -10.14 -14.64 -2.97
C SER A 3 -9.93 -13.36 -3.78
N LEU A 4 -8.67 -12.92 -3.89
CA LEU A 4 -8.28 -11.75 -4.68
C LEU A 4 -8.06 -12.05 -6.17
N GLU A 5 -8.17 -13.31 -6.60
CA GLU A 5 -7.92 -13.73 -8.00
C GLU A 5 -8.85 -13.08 -9.01
N ARG A 6 -10.11 -12.87 -8.64
CA ARG A 6 -11.16 -12.37 -9.56
C ARG A 6 -12.01 -11.32 -8.87
N ALA A 7 -11.39 -10.18 -8.60
CA ALA A 7 -12.09 -8.99 -8.16
C ALA A 7 -12.99 -8.47 -9.29
N MET A 8 -14.23 -8.12 -8.96
CA MET A 8 -15.15 -7.45 -9.87
C MET A 8 -15.75 -6.23 -9.20
N THR A 9 -16.02 -5.19 -9.98
CA THR A 9 -16.70 -4.00 -9.51
C THR A 9 -18.08 -3.94 -10.13
N VAL A 10 -19.12 -4.00 -9.30
CA VAL A 10 -20.52 -3.93 -9.74
C VAL A 10 -21.23 -2.81 -8.99
N ASP A 11 -21.83 -1.86 -9.71
CA ASP A 11 -22.50 -0.68 -9.14
C ASP A 11 -21.60 0.12 -8.16
N GLY A 12 -20.29 0.18 -8.48
CA GLY A 12 -19.27 0.86 -7.67
C GLY A 12 -18.83 0.10 -6.41
N ILE A 13 -19.28 -1.14 -6.22
CA ILE A 13 -18.91 -2.00 -5.09
C ILE A 13 -17.98 -3.10 -5.56
N SER A 14 -16.88 -3.29 -4.85
CA SER A 14 -15.98 -4.41 -5.07
C SER A 14 -16.58 -5.69 -4.51
N VAL A 15 -16.61 -6.72 -5.34
CA VAL A 15 -17.10 -8.06 -5.03
C VAL A 15 -16.03 -9.07 -5.41
N PHE A 16 -15.87 -10.08 -4.58
CA PHE A 16 -14.88 -11.12 -4.72
C PHE A 16 -15.54 -12.48 -4.64
N ARG A 17 -14.97 -13.50 -5.28
CA ARG A 17 -15.42 -14.90 -5.10
C ARG A 17 -14.83 -15.51 -3.83
N ASP A 18 -15.48 -16.53 -3.32
CA ASP A 18 -14.84 -17.44 -2.37
C ASP A 18 -13.82 -18.35 -3.09
N HIS A 19 -12.74 -18.69 -2.39
CA HIS A 19 -11.72 -19.61 -2.90
C HIS A 19 -12.19 -21.06 -3.11
N ALA A 20 -13.21 -21.52 -2.36
CA ALA A 20 -13.62 -22.92 -2.32
C ALA A 20 -15.03 -23.14 -2.89
N ASP A 21 -15.92 -22.17 -2.72
CA ASP A 21 -17.29 -22.24 -3.23
C ASP A 21 -17.47 -21.30 -4.44
N PRO A 22 -17.67 -21.82 -5.66
CA PRO A 22 -17.82 -21.00 -6.87
C PRO A 22 -19.09 -20.13 -6.86
N ASN A 23 -20.06 -20.44 -6.00
CA ASN A 23 -21.33 -19.75 -5.87
C ASN A 23 -21.34 -18.70 -4.74
N GLN A 24 -20.34 -18.71 -3.85
CA GLN A 24 -20.23 -17.74 -2.76
C GLN A 24 -19.44 -16.50 -3.21
N PHE A 25 -20.01 -15.34 -2.92
CA PHE A 25 -19.42 -14.03 -3.21
C PHE A 25 -19.37 -13.16 -1.95
N TRP A 26 -18.31 -12.36 -1.86
CA TRP A 26 -18.03 -11.46 -0.76
C TRP A 26 -18.02 -10.02 -1.28
N CYS A 27 -18.94 -9.17 -0.82
CA CYS A 27 -18.92 -7.75 -1.14
C CYS A 27 -18.19 -6.94 -0.07
N LEU A 28 -17.47 -5.92 -0.50
CA LEU A 28 -16.99 -4.87 0.38
C LEU A 28 -18.15 -3.96 0.82
N PRO A 29 -17.96 -3.20 1.91
CA PRO A 29 -18.96 -2.27 2.41
C PRO A 29 -19.47 -1.29 1.35
N GLY A 30 -20.75 -0.96 1.46
CA GLY A 30 -21.36 0.12 0.70
C GLY A 30 -20.87 1.51 1.13
N PRO A 31 -21.35 2.56 0.44
CA PRO A 31 -21.11 3.92 0.87
C PRO A 31 -21.74 4.15 2.25
N VAL A 32 -21.13 5.04 3.03
CA VAL A 32 -21.66 5.45 4.33
C VAL A 32 -23.02 6.13 4.14
N THR A 33 -24.02 5.65 4.86
CA THR A 33 -25.37 6.24 4.88
C THR A 33 -25.88 6.34 6.31
N LEU A 34 -26.92 7.14 6.53
CA LEU A 34 -27.65 7.10 7.81
C LEU A 34 -28.35 5.76 7.95
N ALA A 35 -28.19 5.15 9.12
CA ALA A 35 -28.93 3.96 9.49
C ALA A 35 -30.44 4.26 9.56
N ARG A 36 -31.24 3.21 9.47
CA ARG A 36 -32.70 3.28 9.63
C ARG A 36 -33.09 2.67 10.96
N ARG A 37 -33.97 3.35 11.68
CA ARG A 37 -34.51 2.86 12.95
C ARG A 37 -35.48 1.71 12.67
N GLU A 38 -35.40 0.67 13.50
CA GLU A 38 -36.34 -0.44 13.47
C GLU A 38 -37.75 0.03 13.83
N GLY A 39 -38.76 -0.48 13.12
CA GLY A 39 -40.18 -0.17 13.33
C GLY A 39 -40.74 0.93 12.43
N ASP A 40 -40.06 2.08 12.30
CA ASP A 40 -40.57 3.23 11.54
C ASP A 40 -39.79 3.54 10.24
N ASN A 41 -38.64 2.90 10.03
CA ASN A 41 -37.75 3.10 8.87
C ASN A 41 -37.33 4.57 8.65
N GLN A 42 -37.41 5.40 9.69
CA GLN A 42 -36.92 6.77 9.64
C GLN A 42 -35.38 6.79 9.75
N PRO A 43 -34.72 7.80 9.18
CA PRO A 43 -33.28 7.97 9.40
C PRO A 43 -33.00 8.08 10.89
N ALA A 44 -31.99 7.34 11.37
CA ALA A 44 -31.53 7.34 12.75
C ALA A 44 -30.72 8.61 13.04
N ILE A 45 -31.41 9.75 13.03
CA ILE A 45 -30.90 11.06 13.37
C ILE A 45 -31.85 11.73 14.37
N SER A 46 -31.28 12.36 15.39
CA SER A 46 -32.02 13.22 16.30
C SER A 46 -31.24 14.48 16.56
N PHE A 47 -31.92 15.62 16.50
CA PHE A 47 -31.32 16.92 16.78
C PHE A 47 -32.18 17.66 17.80
N LEU A 48 -31.59 18.00 18.94
CA LEU A 48 -32.20 18.76 20.01
C LEU A 48 -31.47 20.09 20.14
N LYS A 49 -32.21 21.19 19.95
CA LYS A 49 -31.73 22.54 20.24
C LYS A 49 -32.45 23.05 21.48
N TYR A 50 -31.71 23.56 22.45
CA TYR A 50 -32.28 24.12 23.66
C TYR A 50 -31.76 25.54 23.92
N LYS A 51 -32.57 26.32 24.63
CA LYS A 51 -32.25 27.68 25.07
C LYS A 51 -32.50 27.79 26.57
N PRO A 52 -31.74 28.63 27.29
CA PRO A 52 -32.00 28.87 28.70
C PRO A 52 -33.38 29.51 28.90
N ALA A 53 -34.02 29.21 30.03
CA ALA A 53 -35.31 29.80 30.40
C ALA A 53 -35.18 31.30 30.77
N VAL A 54 -34.02 31.71 31.27
CA VAL A 54 -33.69 33.11 31.61
C VAL A 54 -32.30 33.42 31.04
N ALA A 55 -32.21 34.42 30.15
CA ALA A 55 -30.97 34.77 29.47
C ALA A 55 -29.91 35.36 30.42
N ASP A 56 -30.32 35.96 31.54
CA ASP A 56 -29.43 36.66 32.49
C ASP A 56 -28.73 35.76 33.52
N GLY A 57 -28.94 34.43 33.46
CA GLY A 57 -28.36 33.48 34.42
C GLY A 57 -26.96 32.96 34.08
N GLY A 58 -26.33 33.44 32.99
CA GLY A 58 -25.02 32.97 32.53
C GLY A 58 -25.00 31.56 31.91
N VAL A 59 -26.15 30.86 31.88
CA VAL A 59 -26.32 29.56 31.22
C VAL A 59 -26.53 29.80 29.73
N LYS A 60 -25.59 29.34 28.89
CA LYS A 60 -25.71 29.42 27.44
C LYS A 60 -26.63 28.32 26.90
N GLY A 61 -27.31 28.60 25.79
CA GLY A 61 -28.03 27.55 25.05
C GLY A 61 -27.07 26.59 24.36
N GLY A 62 -27.60 25.58 23.68
CA GLY A 62 -26.78 24.61 22.99
C GLY A 62 -27.60 23.62 22.18
N GLY A 63 -26.95 22.54 21.77
CA GLY A 63 -27.65 21.43 21.12
C GLY A 63 -26.94 20.10 21.26
N PHE A 64 -27.72 19.05 21.02
CA PHE A 64 -27.24 17.69 20.89
C PHE A 64 -27.69 17.13 19.55
N ALA A 65 -26.78 16.54 18.80
CA ALA A 65 -27.09 15.79 17.59
C ALA A 65 -26.64 14.35 17.78
N MET A 66 -27.53 13.39 17.60
CA MET A 66 -27.17 11.98 17.53
C MET A 66 -27.43 11.47 16.12
N ILE A 67 -26.46 10.72 15.60
CA ILE A 67 -26.57 10.04 14.31
C ILE A 67 -26.13 8.60 14.46
N GLU A 68 -26.77 7.71 13.73
CA GLU A 68 -26.29 6.36 13.51
C GLU A 68 -26.04 6.19 12.01
N THR A 69 -24.88 5.65 11.68
CA THR A 69 -24.47 5.41 10.29
C THR A 69 -24.24 3.93 10.05
N THR A 70 -24.32 3.54 8.79
CA THR A 70 -24.13 2.16 8.33
C THR A 70 -23.46 2.16 6.96
N CYS A 71 -22.71 1.10 6.68
CA CYS A 71 -22.15 0.81 5.35
C CYS A 71 -22.91 -0.33 4.66
N GLN A 72 -24.14 -0.62 5.08
CA GLN A 72 -24.97 -1.64 4.46
C GLN A 72 -25.32 -1.26 3.01
N LEU A 73 -25.30 -2.24 2.11
CA LEU A 73 -25.80 -2.06 0.75
C LEU A 73 -27.31 -1.84 0.75
N SER A 74 -27.78 -0.93 -0.11
CA SER A 74 -29.23 -0.78 -0.30
C SER A 74 -29.81 -2.02 -0.98
N PRO A 75 -31.07 -2.41 -0.70
CA PRO A 75 -31.68 -3.59 -1.30
C PRO A 75 -31.67 -3.57 -2.84
N GLN A 76 -31.81 -2.38 -3.43
CA GLN A 76 -31.75 -2.19 -4.88
C GLN A 76 -30.36 -2.47 -5.44
N ARG A 77 -29.31 -1.99 -4.76
CA ARG A 77 -27.92 -2.24 -5.16
C ARG A 77 -27.55 -3.71 -4.97
N GLU A 78 -27.96 -4.31 -3.86
CA GLU A 78 -27.76 -5.73 -3.60
C GLU A 78 -28.41 -6.59 -4.69
N ALA A 79 -29.64 -6.28 -5.09
CA ALA A 79 -30.33 -6.98 -6.18
C ALA A 79 -29.60 -6.83 -7.53
N ARG A 80 -29.09 -5.63 -7.85
CA ARG A 80 -28.29 -5.39 -9.06
C ARG A 80 -26.98 -6.19 -9.05
N ILE A 81 -26.30 -6.24 -7.91
CA ILE A 81 -25.09 -7.04 -7.74
C ILE A 81 -25.42 -8.50 -7.96
N LYS A 82 -26.42 -9.06 -7.25
CA LYS A 82 -26.85 -10.46 -7.42
C LYS A 82 -27.20 -10.81 -8.86
N ALA A 83 -27.90 -9.92 -9.58
CA ALA A 83 -28.21 -10.12 -10.99
C ALA A 83 -26.95 -10.20 -11.88
N ALA A 84 -25.96 -9.33 -11.64
CA ALA A 84 -24.68 -9.39 -12.35
C ALA A 84 -23.89 -10.66 -12.01
N LEU A 85 -23.92 -11.10 -10.75
CA LEU A 85 -23.25 -12.33 -10.31
C LEU A 85 -23.86 -13.59 -10.95
N ALA A 86 -25.18 -13.62 -11.11
CA ALA A 86 -25.87 -14.74 -11.76
C ALA A 86 -25.48 -14.92 -13.24
N SER A 87 -25.00 -13.87 -13.92
CA SER A 87 -24.49 -13.96 -15.29
C SER A 87 -23.04 -14.45 -15.39
N GLN A 88 -22.36 -14.68 -14.26
CA GLN A 88 -20.96 -15.08 -14.28
C GLN A 88 -20.81 -16.57 -14.66
N PRO A 89 -19.77 -16.93 -15.44
CA PRO A 89 -19.52 -18.32 -15.79
C PRO A 89 -19.37 -19.22 -14.56
N GLY A 90 -19.97 -20.41 -14.62
CA GLY A 90 -19.90 -21.42 -13.56
C GLY A 90 -20.71 -21.11 -12.30
N VAL A 91 -21.52 -20.04 -12.30
CA VAL A 91 -22.43 -19.72 -11.19
C VAL A 91 -23.79 -20.35 -11.46
N THR A 92 -24.33 -21.03 -10.45
CA THR A 92 -25.64 -21.68 -10.51
C THR A 92 -26.62 -21.05 -9.53
N ASP A 93 -26.15 -20.67 -8.34
CA ASP A 93 -26.94 -19.96 -7.33
C ASP A 93 -26.04 -18.97 -6.57
N ALA A 94 -26.08 -17.69 -6.94
CA ALA A 94 -25.16 -16.69 -6.40
C ALA A 94 -25.55 -16.31 -4.95
N VAL A 95 -24.73 -16.69 -3.98
CA VAL A 95 -24.84 -16.25 -2.59
C VAL A 95 -23.96 -15.03 -2.38
N LEU A 96 -24.54 -13.94 -1.89
CA LEU A 96 -23.81 -12.71 -1.59
C LEU A 96 -23.79 -12.48 -0.09
N ALA A 97 -22.59 -12.30 0.47
CA ALA A 97 -22.38 -11.93 1.87
C ALA A 97 -21.38 -10.76 1.98
N THR A 98 -21.43 -10.02 3.07
CA THR A 98 -20.42 -8.98 3.37
C THR A 98 -19.11 -9.67 3.76
N ALA A 99 -17.98 -9.12 3.29
CA ALA A 99 -16.66 -9.60 3.70
C ALA A 99 -16.51 -9.57 5.23
N PRO A 100 -15.93 -10.61 5.86
CA PRO A 100 -15.68 -10.60 7.29
C PRO A 100 -14.59 -9.57 7.63
N PHE A 101 -14.88 -8.68 8.58
CA PHE A 101 -13.93 -7.68 9.07
C PHE A 101 -13.25 -8.19 10.34
N GLU A 102 -11.94 -8.01 10.43
CA GLU A 102 -11.16 -8.38 11.62
C GLU A 102 -11.09 -7.23 12.61
N THR A 103 -10.85 -6.03 12.10
CA THR A 103 -10.74 -4.81 12.91
C THR A 103 -11.31 -3.62 12.14
N GLY A 104 -11.69 -2.58 12.88
CA GLY A 104 -12.15 -1.35 12.28
C GLY A 104 -12.12 -0.17 13.23
N THR A 105 -11.94 1.01 12.67
CA THR A 105 -12.04 2.29 13.38
C THR A 105 -13.02 3.19 12.68
N VAL A 106 -13.67 4.06 13.45
CA VAL A 106 -14.64 5.01 12.92
C VAL A 106 -14.40 6.40 13.52
N GLN A 107 -14.46 7.42 12.67
CA GLN A 107 -14.27 8.82 13.04
C GLN A 107 -15.43 9.65 12.50
N CYS A 108 -15.85 10.64 13.27
CA CYS A 108 -16.83 11.63 12.85
C CYS A 108 -16.11 12.94 12.50
N ILE A 109 -16.57 13.59 11.43
CA ILE A 109 -16.19 14.92 11.01
C ILE A 109 -17.45 15.77 11.12
N ALA A 110 -17.46 16.77 11.99
CA ALA A 110 -18.61 17.65 12.17
C ALA A 110 -18.13 19.09 12.32
N LEU A 111 -18.50 19.94 11.34
CA LEU A 111 -18.14 21.36 11.29
C LEU A 111 -16.64 21.62 11.54
N ASN A 112 -16.26 22.02 12.75
CA ASN A 112 -14.91 22.40 13.16
C ASN A 112 -14.15 21.29 13.92
N LEU A 113 -14.73 20.11 14.11
CA LEU A 113 -14.12 19.02 14.89
C LEU A 113 -14.13 17.71 14.12
N GLN A 114 -13.01 16.98 14.19
CA GLN A 114 -12.85 15.64 13.63
C GLN A 114 -12.21 14.73 14.67
N GLY A 115 -12.78 13.54 14.85
CA GLY A 115 -12.18 12.49 15.67
C GLY A 115 -13.12 11.34 15.98
N SER A 116 -12.62 10.36 16.70
CA SER A 116 -13.43 9.28 17.27
C SER A 116 -14.17 9.74 18.53
N ALA A 117 -14.99 8.88 19.11
CA ALA A 117 -15.58 9.16 20.41
C ALA A 117 -14.53 9.52 21.48
N GLY A 118 -14.88 10.48 22.33
CA GLY A 118 -13.99 11.09 23.33
C GLY A 118 -13.19 12.29 22.82
N THR A 119 -13.41 12.74 21.58
CA THR A 119 -12.72 13.92 21.04
C THR A 119 -13.43 15.19 21.50
N SER A 120 -12.70 16.06 22.20
CA SER A 120 -13.17 17.39 22.59
C SER A 120 -12.42 18.48 21.82
N ALA A 121 -13.11 19.56 21.48
CA ALA A 121 -12.50 20.70 20.82
C ALA A 121 -11.54 21.44 21.77
N SER A 122 -10.37 21.80 21.28
CA SER A 122 -9.45 22.72 21.97
C SER A 122 -10.12 24.07 22.21
N ALA A 123 -9.73 24.78 23.27
CA ALA A 123 -10.29 26.09 23.59
C ALA A 123 -10.19 27.05 22.39
N ALA A 124 -11.33 27.64 22.01
CA ALA A 124 -11.37 28.58 20.90
C ALA A 124 -10.55 29.86 21.22
N PRO A 125 -9.79 30.41 20.26
CA PRO A 125 -9.11 31.69 20.42
C PRO A 125 -10.08 32.82 20.80
N ALA A 126 -9.56 33.90 21.39
CA ALA A 126 -10.38 35.07 21.75
C ALA A 126 -11.13 35.61 20.51
N GLY A 127 -12.46 35.69 20.61
CA GLY A 127 -13.34 36.13 19.52
C GLY A 127 -13.82 35.01 18.58
N ALA A 128 -13.38 33.76 18.78
CA ALA A 128 -13.88 32.59 18.06
C ALA A 128 -14.78 31.71 18.97
N PHE A 129 -15.50 30.77 18.35
CA PHE A 129 -16.29 29.76 19.05
C PHE A 129 -16.05 28.38 18.43
N ASN A 130 -16.25 27.33 19.23
CA ASN A 130 -16.31 25.97 18.73
C ASN A 130 -17.77 25.62 18.42
N ALA A 131 -18.08 25.22 17.19
CA ALA A 131 -19.45 24.84 16.84
C ALA A 131 -19.79 23.47 17.43
N VAL A 132 -18.87 22.52 17.31
CA VAL A 132 -18.89 21.23 18.01
C VAL A 132 -17.89 21.30 19.16
N GLU A 133 -18.35 20.97 20.36
CA GLU A 133 -17.56 20.95 21.59
C GLU A 133 -17.00 19.56 21.86
N GLU A 134 -17.81 18.51 21.65
CA GLU A 134 -17.41 17.13 21.91
C GLU A 134 -18.06 16.16 20.91
N ILE A 135 -17.31 15.10 20.59
CA ILE A 135 -17.78 13.91 19.87
C ILE A 135 -17.76 12.74 20.85
N LEU A 136 -18.93 12.17 21.10
CA LEU A 136 -19.14 10.96 21.90
C LEU A 136 -19.66 9.83 20.98
N GLY A 137 -19.65 8.59 21.46
CA GLY A 137 -20.20 7.44 20.74
C GLY A 137 -19.21 6.31 20.51
N ALA A 138 -19.14 5.81 19.27
CA ALA A 138 -18.31 4.68 18.91
C ALA A 138 -16.87 5.07 18.51
N THR A 139 -15.91 4.21 18.87
CA THR A 139 -14.53 4.21 18.34
C THR A 139 -14.32 3.08 17.32
N THR A 140 -15.04 1.98 17.50
CA THR A 140 -15.07 0.80 16.63
C THR A 140 -16.53 0.58 16.19
N PRO A 141 -16.79 0.36 14.90
CA PRO A 141 -18.13 0.04 14.42
C PRO A 141 -18.56 -1.36 14.90
N SER A 142 -19.80 -1.77 14.65
CA SER A 142 -20.29 -3.09 15.08
C SER A 142 -19.53 -4.28 14.47
N LEU A 143 -18.76 -4.08 13.40
CA LEU A 143 -18.02 -5.10 12.64
C LEU A 143 -18.89 -6.26 12.13
N ASP A 144 -20.21 -6.09 12.14
CA ASP A 144 -21.17 -6.98 11.50
C ASP A 144 -21.30 -6.63 10.00
N ALA A 145 -22.25 -7.28 9.32
CA ALA A 145 -22.52 -7.05 7.91
C ALA A 145 -22.97 -5.60 7.57
N GLN A 146 -23.44 -4.84 8.57
CA GLN A 146 -23.96 -3.48 8.44
C GLN A 146 -22.94 -2.42 8.88
N ASN A 147 -21.92 -2.76 9.67
CA ASN A 147 -20.91 -1.84 10.21
C ASN A 147 -21.56 -0.58 10.80
N ARG A 148 -22.44 -0.74 11.78
CA ARG A 148 -23.12 0.38 12.41
C ARG A 148 -22.19 1.14 13.35
N ALA A 149 -22.28 2.47 13.34
CA ALA A 149 -21.63 3.32 14.33
C ALA A 149 -22.53 4.50 14.70
N ALA A 150 -22.65 4.75 15.99
CA ALA A 150 -23.41 5.86 16.54
C ALA A 150 -22.46 6.95 17.06
N PHE A 151 -22.83 8.20 16.79
CA PHE A 151 -22.14 9.39 17.28
C PHE A 151 -23.12 10.35 17.93
N SER A 152 -22.70 10.98 19.02
CA SER A 152 -23.39 12.08 19.66
C SER A 152 -22.48 13.30 19.69
N LEU A 153 -22.99 14.43 19.24
CA LEU A 153 -22.29 15.70 19.18
C LEU A 153 -22.85 16.64 20.24
N THR A 154 -21.97 17.19 21.07
CA THR A 154 -22.29 18.33 21.95
C THR A 154 -21.99 19.60 21.18
N LEU A 155 -22.98 20.50 21.06
CA LEU A 155 -22.91 21.70 20.25
C LEU A 155 -23.07 22.95 21.12
N SER A 156 -22.29 23.97 20.79
CA SER A 156 -22.53 25.33 21.31
C SER A 156 -23.83 25.90 20.76
N GLN A 157 -24.28 27.04 21.32
CA GLN A 157 -25.47 27.74 20.85
C GLN A 157 -25.40 28.12 19.37
N GLU A 158 -24.24 28.62 18.93
CA GLU A 158 -23.95 28.98 17.55
C GLU A 158 -23.90 27.73 16.68
N GLY A 159 -23.20 26.68 17.12
CA GLY A 159 -23.08 25.42 16.40
C GLY A 159 -24.43 24.73 16.18
N ALA A 160 -25.30 24.72 17.19
CA ALA A 160 -26.66 24.21 17.08
C ALA A 160 -27.49 25.02 16.07
N THR A 161 -27.27 26.33 15.97
CA THR A 161 -27.97 27.17 14.99
C THR A 161 -27.46 26.91 13.57
N ILE A 162 -26.15 26.81 13.38
CA ILE A 162 -25.51 26.48 12.10
C ILE A 162 -25.98 25.11 11.61
N LEU A 163 -25.97 24.11 12.49
CA LEU A 163 -26.38 22.75 12.13
C LEU A 163 -27.86 22.67 11.76
N ALA A 164 -28.73 23.35 12.51
CA ALA A 164 -30.16 23.43 12.20
C ALA A 164 -30.44 24.06 10.83
N GLN A 165 -29.74 25.16 10.52
CA GLN A 165 -29.86 25.82 9.23
C GLN A 165 -29.34 24.92 8.10
N ALA A 166 -28.16 24.33 8.29
CA ALA A 166 -27.57 23.43 7.30
C ALA A 166 -28.49 22.24 6.95
N PHE A 167 -29.12 21.61 7.95
CA PHE A 167 -30.10 20.55 7.69
C PHE A 167 -31.35 21.06 6.97
N SER A 168 -31.82 22.26 7.29
CA SER A 168 -32.99 22.86 6.63
C SER A 168 -32.70 23.19 5.16
N ASP A 169 -31.47 23.56 4.84
CA ASP A 169 -31.00 23.88 3.50
C ASP A 169 -30.54 22.62 2.71
N GLY A 170 -30.66 21.43 3.30
CA GLY A 170 -30.29 20.16 2.65
C GLY A 170 -28.77 19.91 2.58
N LEU A 171 -27.97 20.63 3.38
CA LEU A 171 -26.54 20.42 3.49
C LEU A 171 -26.22 19.24 4.42
N ALA A 172 -25.06 18.61 4.21
CA ALA A 172 -24.55 17.50 5.02
C ALA A 172 -23.27 17.93 5.78
N PRO A 173 -23.39 18.72 6.87
CA PRO A 173 -22.25 19.23 7.63
C PRO A 173 -21.57 18.18 8.54
N ILE A 174 -22.07 16.94 8.54
CA ILE A 174 -21.54 15.81 9.31
C ILE A 174 -21.17 14.69 8.34
N GLY A 175 -19.93 14.22 8.44
CA GLY A 175 -19.40 13.05 7.76
C GLY A 175 -18.91 12.00 8.76
N VAL A 176 -18.88 10.75 8.32
CA VAL A 176 -18.30 9.65 9.08
C VAL A 176 -17.34 8.88 8.19
N VAL A 177 -16.15 8.59 8.70
CA VAL A 177 -15.08 7.89 8.00
C VAL A 177 -14.87 6.54 8.68
N TYR A 178 -14.92 5.48 7.88
CA TYR A 178 -14.66 4.11 8.31
C TYR A 178 -13.31 3.67 7.77
N SER A 179 -12.49 3.05 8.63
CA SER A 179 -11.32 2.29 8.23
C SER A 179 -11.53 0.86 8.68
N LEU A 180 -11.62 -0.07 7.73
CA LEU A 180 -11.97 -1.47 7.98
C LEU A 180 -10.87 -2.37 7.41
N THR A 181 -10.46 -3.36 8.20
CA THR A 181 -9.47 -4.37 7.82
C THR A 181 -10.16 -5.71 7.66
N TYR A 182 -9.88 -6.39 6.54
CA TYR A 182 -10.43 -7.70 6.22
C TYR A 182 -9.31 -8.61 5.70
N SER A 183 -9.46 -9.91 5.94
CA SER A 183 -8.54 -10.92 5.44
C SER A 183 -8.96 -11.47 4.09
N ALA A 184 -7.98 -11.66 3.22
CA ALA A 184 -8.18 -12.11 1.85
C ALA A 184 -7.09 -13.09 1.45
N MET A 185 -7.46 -14.09 0.65
CA MET A 185 -6.53 -15.05 0.08
C MET A 185 -5.91 -14.45 -1.18
N ARG A 186 -4.58 -14.32 -1.16
CA ARG A 186 -3.84 -13.97 -2.36
C ARG A 186 -3.77 -15.19 -3.28
N PRO A 187 -3.85 -14.99 -4.61
CA PRO A 187 -3.61 -16.06 -5.57
C PRO A 187 -2.29 -16.77 -5.23
N ALA A 188 -2.29 -18.10 -5.25
CA ALA A 188 -1.04 -18.84 -5.19
C ALA A 188 -0.35 -18.67 -6.56
N ILE A 189 0.84 -18.07 -6.56
CA ILE A 189 1.67 -18.03 -7.77
C ILE A 189 2.50 -19.32 -7.77
N ASN A 190 2.14 -20.22 -8.68
CA ASN A 190 2.85 -21.48 -8.88
C ASN A 190 3.65 -21.40 -10.18
N VAL A 191 4.95 -21.16 -10.03
CA VAL A 191 5.86 -20.93 -11.15
C VAL A 191 7.11 -21.78 -10.97
N GLU A 192 7.49 -22.52 -12.01
CA GLU A 192 8.80 -23.17 -12.12
C GLU A 192 9.70 -22.31 -13.01
N ILE A 193 10.86 -21.93 -12.48
CA ILE A 193 11.89 -21.19 -13.22
C ILE A 193 13.06 -22.14 -13.44
N LYS A 194 13.42 -22.38 -14.70
CA LYS A 194 14.67 -23.05 -15.08
C LYS A 194 15.63 -22.02 -15.64
N ALA A 195 16.78 -21.89 -15.02
CA ALA A 195 17.79 -20.90 -15.38
C ALA A 195 19.14 -21.57 -15.63
N ASP A 196 19.78 -21.25 -16.76
CA ASP A 196 21.16 -21.62 -17.05
C ASP A 196 22.10 -20.53 -16.51
N TYR A 197 22.59 -20.76 -15.28
CA TYR A 197 23.44 -19.82 -14.57
C TYR A 197 24.73 -19.48 -15.33
N GLU A 198 25.30 -20.41 -16.11
CA GLU A 198 26.54 -20.14 -16.84
C GLU A 198 26.31 -19.14 -17.97
N ARG A 199 25.21 -19.30 -18.72
CA ARG A 199 24.83 -18.36 -19.79
C ARG A 199 24.45 -17.00 -19.26
N ILE A 200 23.73 -16.96 -18.14
CA ILE A 200 23.36 -15.73 -17.44
C ILE A 200 24.63 -14.99 -17.03
N PHE A 201 25.58 -15.67 -16.38
CA PHE A 201 26.85 -15.07 -15.95
C PHE A 201 27.66 -14.52 -17.13
N GLN A 202 27.82 -15.29 -18.21
CA GLN A 202 28.59 -14.85 -19.40
C GLN A 202 28.01 -13.58 -20.04
N GLN A 203 26.68 -13.48 -20.14
CA GLN A 203 26.01 -12.27 -20.66
C GLN A 203 26.22 -11.07 -19.73
N PHE A 204 26.11 -11.28 -18.41
CA PHE A 204 26.34 -10.21 -17.45
C PHE A 204 27.81 -9.76 -17.40
N SER A 205 28.78 -10.68 -17.43
CA SER A 205 30.21 -10.34 -17.49
C SER A 205 30.58 -9.56 -18.74
N ALA A 206 30.03 -9.93 -19.91
CA ALA A 206 30.24 -9.18 -21.15
C ALA A 206 29.66 -7.76 -21.08
N SER A 207 28.56 -7.56 -20.34
CA SER A 207 27.94 -6.23 -20.15
C SER A 207 28.66 -5.33 -19.13
N LEU A 208 29.45 -5.91 -18.21
CA LEU A 208 30.13 -5.21 -17.12
C LEU A 208 31.44 -4.53 -17.54
N GLU A 209 32.03 -4.89 -18.68
CA GLU A 209 33.22 -4.21 -19.23
C GLU A 209 32.90 -2.79 -19.74
N GLY A 210 31.63 -2.39 -19.82
CA GLY A 210 31.17 -1.05 -20.19
C GLY A 210 30.43 -0.31 -19.07
N GLN A 211 31.12 0.64 -18.41
CA GLN A 211 30.58 1.69 -17.52
C GLN A 211 29.53 1.30 -16.44
N TYR A 212 29.98 1.33 -15.19
CA TYR A 212 29.24 1.05 -13.94
C TYR A 212 27.90 1.80 -13.73
N MET A 213 27.66 2.92 -14.45
CA MET A 213 26.48 3.77 -14.27
C MET A 213 25.25 3.33 -15.09
N PHE A 214 25.38 2.39 -16.03
CA PHE A 214 24.28 1.88 -16.87
C PHE A 214 23.70 0.53 -16.39
N PHE A 215 24.26 -0.02 -15.31
CA PHE A 215 24.02 -1.41 -14.91
C PHE A 215 22.54 -1.73 -14.64
N ARG A 216 21.80 -0.85 -13.94
CA ARG A 216 20.38 -1.12 -13.60
C ARG A 216 19.43 -1.05 -14.81
N ALA A 217 19.62 -0.09 -15.71
CA ALA A 217 18.77 0.05 -16.90
C ALA A 217 19.07 -1.02 -17.97
N GLY A 218 20.33 -1.44 -18.09
CA GLY A 218 20.72 -2.55 -18.96
C GLY A 218 20.29 -3.93 -18.44
N LEU A 219 20.12 -4.07 -17.12
CA LEU A 219 19.78 -5.35 -16.49
C LEU A 219 18.40 -5.86 -16.90
N GLU A 220 17.39 -4.99 -16.94
CA GLU A 220 16.03 -5.36 -17.34
C GLU A 220 16.02 -5.87 -18.79
N ALA A 221 16.69 -5.16 -19.70
CA ALA A 221 16.83 -5.59 -21.09
C ALA A 221 17.59 -6.92 -21.22
N ALA A 222 18.64 -7.13 -20.40
CA ALA A 222 19.41 -8.37 -20.40
C ALA A 222 18.58 -9.57 -19.92
N PHE A 223 17.77 -9.42 -18.86
CA PHE A 223 16.89 -10.48 -18.37
C PHE A 223 15.77 -10.82 -19.37
N GLU A 224 15.19 -9.82 -20.04
CA GLU A 224 14.25 -10.05 -21.14
C GLU A 224 14.91 -10.79 -22.32
N GLN A 225 16.16 -10.44 -22.66
CA GLN A 225 16.91 -11.14 -23.71
C GLN A 225 17.29 -12.57 -23.30
N LEU A 226 17.63 -12.82 -22.04
CA LEU A 226 17.89 -14.15 -21.49
C LEU A 226 16.65 -15.03 -21.49
N LYS A 227 15.46 -14.44 -21.29
CA LYS A 227 14.18 -15.11 -21.49
C LYS A 227 13.94 -15.46 -22.97
N GLN A 228 14.13 -14.51 -23.88
CA GLN A 228 13.95 -14.74 -25.33
C GLN A 228 14.91 -15.79 -25.89
N THR A 229 16.13 -15.84 -25.37
CA THR A 229 17.16 -16.82 -25.79
C THR A 229 17.02 -18.17 -25.10
N GLY A 230 16.06 -18.32 -24.19
CA GLY A 230 15.78 -19.57 -23.46
C GLY A 230 16.79 -19.90 -22.36
N ALA A 231 17.65 -18.96 -21.97
CA ALA A 231 18.52 -19.11 -20.79
C ALA A 231 17.73 -19.03 -19.48
N ILE A 232 16.55 -18.40 -19.50
CA ILE A 232 15.56 -18.40 -18.43
C ILE A 232 14.24 -18.89 -19.02
N GLU A 233 13.76 -20.05 -18.57
CA GLU A 233 12.46 -20.61 -18.91
C GLU A 233 11.54 -20.48 -17.69
N ILE A 234 10.42 -19.78 -17.85
CA ILE A 234 9.43 -19.57 -16.79
C ILE A 234 8.15 -20.33 -17.18
N LYS A 235 7.71 -21.26 -16.32
CA LYS A 235 6.46 -22.00 -16.48
C LYS A 235 5.49 -21.59 -15.40
N VAL A 236 4.39 -20.96 -15.79
CA VAL A 236 3.29 -20.62 -14.89
C VAL A 236 2.27 -21.76 -14.94
N PHE A 237 2.04 -22.43 -13.82
CA PHE A 237 1.10 -23.57 -13.77
C PHE A 237 -0.34 -23.14 -13.51
N ASP A 238 -0.53 -22.05 -12.75
CA ASP A 238 -1.84 -21.59 -12.31
C ASP A 238 -2.15 -20.21 -12.92
N PHE A 239 -2.87 -20.19 -14.04
CA PHE A 239 -3.32 -18.96 -14.69
C PHE A 239 -4.78 -19.07 -15.17
N THR A 240 -5.48 -17.94 -15.11
CA THR A 240 -6.91 -17.85 -15.44
C THR A 240 -7.18 -17.38 -16.88
N GLY A 241 -6.14 -16.96 -17.60
CA GLY A 241 -6.13 -16.55 -19.00
C GLY A 241 -4.78 -15.93 -19.41
N GLU A 242 -4.60 -15.60 -20.70
CA GLU A 242 -3.31 -15.12 -21.24
C GLU A 242 -2.80 -13.82 -20.59
N ALA A 243 -3.70 -12.92 -20.17
CA ALA A 243 -3.32 -11.67 -19.51
C ALA A 243 -2.75 -11.92 -18.09
N ASP A 244 -3.40 -12.82 -17.33
CA ASP A 244 -2.98 -13.24 -15.99
C ASP A 244 -1.68 -14.06 -16.05
N GLU A 245 -1.52 -14.90 -17.08
CA GLU A 245 -0.28 -15.64 -17.33
C GLU A 245 0.92 -14.70 -17.52
N LYS A 246 0.79 -13.68 -18.38
CA LYS A 246 1.85 -12.69 -18.63
C LYS A 246 2.19 -11.86 -17.39
N GLU A 247 1.19 -11.48 -16.60
CA GLU A 247 1.39 -10.74 -15.36
C GLU A 247 2.17 -11.57 -14.33
N LYS A 248 1.78 -12.85 -14.15
CA LYS A 248 2.47 -13.79 -13.26
C LYS A 248 3.88 -14.13 -13.75
N GLU A 249 4.06 -14.28 -15.06
CA GLU A 249 5.37 -14.52 -15.66
C GLU A 249 6.32 -13.34 -15.44
N LYS A 250 5.81 -12.10 -15.62
CA LYS A 250 6.57 -10.89 -15.33
C LYS A 250 6.94 -10.80 -13.85
N TRP A 251 5.97 -11.02 -12.96
CA TRP A 251 6.22 -11.04 -11.52
C TRP A 251 7.29 -12.06 -11.13
N ALA A 252 7.25 -13.25 -11.73
CA ALA A 252 8.24 -14.31 -11.48
C ALA A 252 9.62 -13.92 -12.00
N LEU A 253 9.72 -13.26 -13.16
CA LEU A 253 10.98 -12.75 -13.70
C LEU A 253 11.58 -11.66 -12.78
N ASP A 254 10.75 -10.72 -12.32
CA ASP A 254 11.16 -9.67 -11.39
C ASP A 254 11.64 -10.26 -10.05
N PHE A 255 10.91 -11.23 -9.50
CA PHE A 255 11.31 -11.94 -8.29
C PHE A 255 12.64 -12.69 -8.47
N PHE A 256 12.80 -13.41 -9.58
CA PHE A 256 14.04 -14.14 -9.89
C PHE A 256 15.23 -13.20 -10.03
N ARG A 257 15.05 -12.07 -10.72
CA ARG A 257 16.07 -11.03 -10.86
C ARG A 257 16.50 -10.51 -9.50
N ASP A 258 15.56 -10.11 -8.66
CA ASP A 258 15.86 -9.52 -7.36
C ASP A 258 16.59 -10.50 -6.43
N GLN A 259 16.19 -11.78 -6.47
CA GLN A 259 16.86 -12.87 -5.76
C GLN A 259 18.28 -13.11 -6.29
N LEU A 260 18.45 -13.26 -7.61
CA LEU A 260 19.74 -13.51 -8.25
C LEU A 260 20.72 -12.36 -8.04
N LEU A 261 20.24 -11.11 -8.11
CA LEU A 261 21.05 -9.93 -7.81
C LEU A 261 21.56 -9.94 -6.37
N THR A 262 20.70 -10.30 -5.43
CA THR A 262 21.06 -10.36 -4.00
C THR A 262 22.10 -11.45 -3.75
N ASP A 263 21.93 -12.62 -4.36
CA ASP A 263 22.82 -13.77 -4.15
C ASP A 263 24.17 -13.61 -4.86
N TRP A 264 24.22 -13.00 -6.05
CA TRP A 264 25.45 -12.86 -6.84
C TRP A 264 26.23 -11.57 -6.60
N PHE A 265 25.56 -10.47 -6.26
CA PHE A 265 26.20 -9.16 -6.08
C PHE A 265 26.26 -8.73 -4.61
N GLY A 266 26.15 -9.68 -3.67
CA GLY A 266 26.49 -9.45 -2.28
C GLY A 266 27.92 -8.90 -2.15
N PRO A 267 28.16 -7.83 -1.38
CA PRO A 267 29.50 -7.24 -1.25
C PRO A 267 30.46 -8.24 -0.60
N THR A 268 31.41 -8.75 -1.38
CA THR A 268 32.48 -9.66 -0.91
C THR A 268 33.58 -8.92 -0.16
N LEU A 269 33.61 -7.58 -0.26
CA LEU A 269 34.51 -6.73 0.50
C LEU A 269 33.86 -6.33 1.82
N THR A 270 34.25 -7.01 2.90
CA THR A 270 34.14 -6.39 4.23
C THR A 270 35.19 -5.29 4.29
N PRO A 271 34.83 -4.00 4.47
CA PRO A 271 35.81 -2.94 4.64
C PRO A 271 36.76 -3.32 5.79
N GLY A 272 38.03 -3.59 5.49
CA GLY A 272 39.05 -3.97 6.49
C GLY A 272 39.69 -5.35 6.34
N LYS A 273 39.36 -6.17 5.33
CA LYS A 273 40.11 -7.41 5.02
C LYS A 273 40.57 -7.47 3.57
N ILE A 274 41.54 -6.63 3.21
CA ILE A 274 42.39 -6.90 2.06
C ILE A 274 43.50 -7.81 2.55
N THR A 275 43.38 -9.11 2.34
CA THR A 275 44.49 -10.07 2.48
C THR A 275 45.43 -9.90 1.31
N GLY A 276 46.23 -8.84 1.34
CA GLY A 276 47.50 -8.79 0.63
C GLY A 276 48.55 -9.45 1.50
N GLN A 277 49.33 -10.37 0.94
CA GLN A 277 50.62 -10.76 1.50
C GLN A 277 51.32 -9.50 2.00
N GLU A 278 51.73 -9.49 3.27
CA GLU A 278 52.64 -8.48 3.79
C GLU A 278 53.86 -8.44 2.86
N ALA A 279 53.91 -7.44 2.00
CA ALA A 279 55.16 -7.03 1.40
C ALA A 279 56.00 -6.52 2.57
N VAL A 280 56.86 -7.39 3.12
CA VAL A 280 57.93 -6.97 4.00
C VAL A 280 58.74 -5.97 3.21
N ALA A 281 58.65 -4.70 3.58
CA ALA A 281 59.45 -3.66 2.96
C ALA A 281 60.93 -3.95 3.27
N ASP A 282 61.75 -4.12 2.24
CA ASP A 282 63.19 -4.23 2.41
C ASP A 282 63.71 -3.00 3.17
N PRO A 283 64.63 -3.18 4.14
CA PRO A 283 65.12 -2.07 4.94
C PRO A 283 65.76 -1.00 4.06
N LEU A 284 65.46 0.26 4.33
CA LEU A 284 65.90 1.45 3.58
C LEU A 284 67.41 1.47 3.25
N SER A 285 68.24 0.81 4.06
CA SER A 285 69.68 0.67 3.81
C SER A 285 70.02 -0.08 2.53
N GLU A 286 69.26 -1.12 2.17
CA GLU A 286 69.51 -1.89 0.95
C GLU A 286 69.07 -1.12 -0.30
N VAL A 287 67.94 -0.41 -0.21
CA VAL A 287 67.43 0.45 -1.28
C VAL A 287 68.38 1.64 -1.55
N VAL A 288 68.96 2.23 -0.49
CA VAL A 288 69.95 3.31 -0.61
C VAL A 288 71.28 2.81 -1.17
N GLY A 289 71.71 1.59 -0.81
CA GLY A 289 72.91 0.96 -1.36
C GLY A 289 72.81 0.70 -2.86
N LEU A 290 71.66 0.17 -3.31
CA LEU A 290 71.39 -0.06 -4.72
C LEU A 290 71.36 1.26 -5.52
N GLY A 291 70.69 2.29 -4.97
CA GLY A 291 70.60 3.62 -5.59
C GLY A 291 71.95 4.33 -5.77
N ARG A 292 72.89 4.15 -4.83
CA ARG A 292 74.26 4.68 -4.96
C ARG A 292 75.06 3.97 -6.04
N SER A 293 74.97 2.63 -6.09
CA SER A 293 75.68 1.82 -7.10
C SER A 293 75.22 2.09 -8.54
N MET A 294 73.98 2.55 -8.72
CA MET A 294 73.44 2.95 -10.03
C MET A 294 73.78 4.40 -10.42
N MET A 295 74.15 5.27 -9.47
CA MET A 295 74.52 6.68 -9.73
C MET A 295 76.03 6.89 -9.95
N GLU A 296 76.89 5.99 -9.48
CA GLU A 296 78.33 6.01 -9.75
C GLU A 296 78.65 5.23 -11.03
N GLY A 297 78.35 5.87 -12.17
CA GLY A 297 78.50 5.30 -13.51
C GLY A 297 79.93 4.85 -13.83
N THR A 298 80.04 3.66 -14.42
CA THR A 298 81.27 3.20 -15.08
C THR A 298 81.46 4.00 -16.38
N PRO A 299 82.65 4.58 -16.65
CA PRO A 299 82.85 5.49 -17.78
C PRO A 299 82.80 4.76 -19.14
N ALA A 300 82.13 5.38 -20.11
CA ALA A 300 81.93 4.85 -21.45
C ALA A 300 83.24 4.79 -22.27
N PRO A 301 83.50 3.72 -23.04
CA PRO A 301 84.50 3.75 -24.11
C PRO A 301 83.95 4.53 -25.32
N GLY A 302 84.71 5.53 -25.77
CA GLY A 302 84.45 6.34 -26.97
C GLY A 302 84.59 5.57 -28.29
N PRO A 303 84.29 6.23 -29.43
CA PRO A 303 83.76 5.60 -30.63
C PRO A 303 84.84 4.99 -31.53
N THR A 304 84.50 3.96 -32.30
CA THR A 304 85.25 3.62 -33.52
C THR A 304 84.29 3.43 -34.68
N ALA A 305 84.59 4.17 -35.75
CA ALA A 305 83.77 4.40 -36.91
C ALA A 305 83.50 3.15 -37.76
N ALA A 306 82.33 3.18 -38.40
CA ALA A 306 81.98 2.33 -39.52
C ALA A 306 83.00 2.43 -40.66
N ARG A 307 83.19 1.33 -41.41
CA ARG A 307 83.41 1.42 -42.86
C ARG A 307 82.54 0.40 -43.60
N PRO A 308 82.07 0.75 -44.82
CA PRO A 308 80.90 0.15 -45.43
C PRO A 308 81.24 -0.78 -46.60
N ALA A 309 80.38 -1.78 -46.80
CA ALA A 309 79.93 -2.42 -48.04
C ALA A 309 79.47 -3.85 -47.69
#